data_AF-R2QAI6-F1
#
_entry.id   AF-R2QAI6-F1
#
_cell.length_a   1.000
_cell.length_b   1.000
_cell.length_c   1.000
_cell.angle_alpha   90.00
_cell.angle_beta   90.00
_cell.angle_gamma   90.00
#
_symmetry.space_group_name_H-M   'P 1'
#
loop_
_entity.id
_entity.type
_entity.pdbx_description
1 polymer ?
#
loop_
_entity_poly.entity_id
_entity_poly.type
_entity_poly.pdbx_seq_one_letter_code
_entity_poly.pdbx_strand_id
1 'polypeptide(L)' 'MSEKVDNINKLANEAKKEVERLEDKRQESLGNSINYIENELQIQRLYAQIEAYEKVLDVVK' A
#
# COMPACT_ATOMS: atom_id res chain seq x y z
N MET A 1 -12.49 10.13 -19.07
CA MET A 1 -11.70 10.20 -17.83
C MET A 1 -10.23 10.14 -18.25
N SER A 2 -9.37 10.99 -17.68
CA SER A 2 -7.97 11.16 -18.15
C SER A 2 -7.16 9.89 -17.91
N GLU A 3 -6.32 9.47 -18.86
CA GLU A 3 -5.34 8.35 -18.73
C GLU A 3 -4.53 8.42 -17.42
N LYS A 4 -4.30 9.64 -16.91
CA LYS A 4 -3.63 9.88 -15.63
C LYS A 4 -4.44 9.35 -14.44
N VAL A 5 -5.75 9.52 -14.45
CA VAL A 5 -6.65 9.04 -13.39
C VAL A 5 -6.64 7.51 -13.35
N ASP A 6 -6.68 6.87 -14.52
CA ASP A 6 -6.63 5.40 -14.62
C ASP A 6 -5.28 4.86 -14.14
N ASN A 7 -4.18 5.53 -14.47
CA ASN A 7 -2.85 5.16 -13.97
C ASN A 7 -2.73 5.32 -12.44
N ILE A 8 -3.25 6.40 -11.86
CA ILE A 8 -3.21 6.58 -10.39
C ILE A 8 -4.10 5.55 -9.69
N ASN A 9 -5.28 5.26 -10.23
CA ASN A 9 -6.14 4.19 -9.71
C ASN A 9 -5.43 2.83 -9.73
N LYS A 10 -4.70 2.52 -10.80
CA LYS A 10 -3.91 1.29 -10.91
C LYS A 10 -2.84 1.22 -9.81
N LEU A 11 -2.07 2.31 -9.62
CA LEU A 11 -1.04 2.38 -8.57
C LEU A 11 -1.63 2.22 -7.16
N ALA A 12 -2.77 2.87 -6.88
CA ALA A 12 -3.46 2.73 -5.60
C ALA A 12 -3.92 1.29 -5.35
N ASN A 13 -4.46 0.62 -6.37
CA ASN A 13 -4.92 -0.76 -6.26
C ASN A 13 -3.75 -1.75 -6.10
N GLU A 14 -2.63 -1.54 -6.78
CA GLU A 14 -1.43 -2.35 -6.62
C GLU A 14 -0.86 -2.22 -5.20
N ALA A 15 -0.79 -1.00 -4.67
CA ALA A 15 -0.35 -0.77 -3.29
C ALA A 15 -1.28 -1.43 -2.25
N LYS A 16 -2.61 -1.39 -2.47
CA LYS A 16 -3.59 -2.06 -1.59
C LYS A 16 -3.40 -3.57 -1.56
N LYS A 17 -3.21 -4.21 -2.72
CA LYS A 17 -2.92 -5.64 -2.81
C LYS A 17 -1.64 -6.04 -2.10
N GLU A 18 -0.62 -5.18 -2.18
CA GLU A 18 0.65 -5.42 -1.50
C GLU A 18 0.51 -5.31 0.02
N VAL A 19 -0.30 -4.36 0.52
CA VAL A 19 -0.65 -4.31 1.96
C VAL A 19 -1.28 -5.63 2.39
N GLU A 20 -2.33 -6.09 1.70
CA GLU A 20 -3.01 -7.36 2.04
C GLU A 20 -2.01 -8.52 2.11
N ARG A 21 -1.12 -8.64 1.13
CA ARG A 21 -0.08 -9.67 1.08
C ARG A 21 0.89 -9.61 2.27
N LEU A 22 1.30 -8.40 2.68
CA LEU A 22 2.22 -8.21 3.81
C LEU A 22 1.51 -8.43 5.16
N GLU A 23 0.22 -8.09 5.25
CA GLU A 23 -0.60 -8.37 6.43
C GLU A 23 -0.83 -9.87 6.64
N ASP A 24 -0.99 -10.64 5.57
CA ASP A 24 -1.04 -12.10 5.63
C ASP A 24 0.30 -12.66 6.11
N LYS A 25 1.40 -12.22 5.50
CA LYS A 25 2.76 -12.65 5.87
C LYS A 25 3.13 -12.31 7.32
N ARG A 26 2.58 -11.21 7.86
CA ARG A 26 2.73 -10.80 9.25
C ARG A 26 2.28 -11.88 10.23
N GLN A 27 1.18 -12.56 9.91
CA GLN A 27 0.61 -13.59 10.77
C GLN A 27 1.50 -14.84 10.82
N GLU A 28 2.32 -15.08 9.78
CA GLU A 28 3.19 -16.24 9.67
C GLU A 28 4.56 -16.07 10.36
N SER A 29 5.03 -14.83 10.58
CA SER A 29 6.42 -14.52 10.99
C SER A 29 6.60 -14.09 12.46
N LEU A 30 5.67 -14.43 13.35
CA LEU A 30 5.68 -14.00 14.76
C LEU A 30 6.95 -14.39 15.56
N GLY A 31 7.72 -15.39 15.09
CA GLY A 31 8.95 -15.84 15.75
C GLY A 31 10.22 -15.03 15.42
N ASN A 32 10.17 -14.11 14.45
CA ASN A 32 11.33 -13.28 14.08
C ASN A 32 10.97 -11.79 14.16
N SER A 33 11.38 -11.15 15.26
CA SER A 33 11.05 -9.76 15.58
C SER A 33 11.60 -8.76 14.57
N ILE A 34 12.76 -9.01 13.96
CA ILE A 34 13.33 -8.11 12.93
C ILE A 34 12.46 -8.17 11.67
N ASN A 35 12.13 -9.37 11.19
CA ASN A 35 11.27 -9.53 10.02
C ASN A 35 9.89 -8.91 10.24
N TYR A 36 9.34 -9.05 11.46
CA TYR A 36 8.07 -8.42 11.82
C TYR A 36 8.15 -6.90 11.75
N ILE A 37 9.18 -6.28 12.32
CA ILE A 37 9.37 -4.82 12.30
C ILE A 37 9.55 -4.31 10.87
N GLU A 38 10.37 -4.99 10.05
CA GLU A 38 10.56 -4.62 8.65
C GLU A 38 9.25 -4.70 7.85
N ASN A 39 8.44 -5.73 8.11
CA ASN A 39 7.13 -5.89 7.50
C ASN A 39 6.17 -4.76 7.90
N GLU A 40 6.11 -4.40 9.19
CA GLU A 40 5.31 -3.28 9.68
C GLU A 40 5.73 -1.95 9.04
N LEU A 41 7.03 -1.69 8.91
CA LEU A 41 7.52 -0.49 8.24
C LEU A 41 7.13 -0.45 6.76
N GLN A 42 7.12 -1.60 6.07
CA GLN A 42 6.67 -1.69 4.68
C GLN A 42 5.16 -1.43 4.55
N ILE A 43 4.35 -2.02 5.42
CA ILE A 43 2.90 -1.78 5.49
C ILE A 43 2.61 -0.28 5.70
N GLN A 44 3.27 0.36 6.67
CA GLN A 44 3.10 1.79 6.94
C GLN A 44 3.46 2.68 5.74
N ARG A 45 4.53 2.35 5.01
CA ARG A 45 4.91 3.07 3.78
C ARG A 45 3.86 2.93 2.68
N LEU A 46 3.30 1.74 2.50
CA LEU A 46 2.25 1.50 1.51
C LEU A 46 0.96 2.24 1.86
N TYR A 47 0.56 2.29 3.13
CA TYR A 47 -0.58 3.11 3.55
C TYR A 47 -0.37 4.59 3.22
N ALA A 48 0.83 5.14 3.48
CA ALA A 48 1.13 6.52 3.12
C ALA A 48 1.08 6.76 1.59
N GLN A 49 1.53 5.78 0.79
CA GLN A 49 1.41 5.85 -0.68
C GLN A 49 -0.04 5.83 -1.15
N ILE A 50 -0.86 4.95 -0.58
CA ILE A 50 -2.30 4.86 -0.88
C ILE A 50 -2.97 6.20 -0.58
N GLU A 51 -2.74 6.76 0.62
CA GLU A 51 -3.28 8.07 1.01
C GLU A 51 -2.85 9.17 0.04
N ALA A 52 -1.60 9.17 -0.40
CA ALA A 52 -1.10 10.13 -1.38
C ALA A 52 -1.82 9.97 -2.74
N TYR A 53 -1.99 8.75 -3.23
CA TYR A 53 -2.70 8.50 -4.49
C TYR A 53 -4.18 8.92 -4.41
N GLU A 54 -4.84 8.63 -3.29
CA GLU A 54 -6.24 9.03 -3.06
C GLU A 54 -6.38 10.56 -3.01
N LYS A 55 -5.49 11.26 -2.30
CA LYS A 55 -5.46 12.73 -2.30
C LYS A 55 -5.25 13.32 -3.70
N VAL A 56 -4.36 12.73 -4.51
CA VAL A 56 -4.16 13.19 -5.88
C VAL A 56 -5.41 12.93 -6.71
N LEU A 57 -6.04 11.76 -6.60
CA LEU A 57 -7.29 11.43 -7.29
C LEU A 57 -8.40 12.43 -6.99
N ASP A 58 -8.53 12.86 -5.73
CA ASP A 58 -9.53 13.85 -5.33
C ASP A 58 -9.28 15.23 -5.93
N VAL A 59 -8.02 15.58 -6.24
CA VAL A 59 -7.66 16.84 -6.91
C VAL A 59 -7.85 16.77 -8.43
N VAL A 60 -7.72 15.59 -9.04
CA VAL A 60 -7.75 15.43 -10.51
C VAL A 60 -9.07 14.92 -11.07
N LYS A 61 -10.01 14.48 -10.23
CA LYS A 61 -11.37 14.09 -10.60
C LYS A 61 -12.26 15.31 -10.79
#